data_AF-B9W952-F1
#
_entry.id   AF-B9W952-F1
#
_cell.length_a   1.000
_cell.length_b   1.000
_cell.length_c   1.000
_cell.angle_alpha   90.00
_cell.angle_beta   90.00
_cell.angle_gamma   90.00
#
_symmetry.space_group_name_H-M   'P 1'
#
loop_
_entity.id
_entity.type
_entity.pdbx_description
1 polymer ?
#
loop_
_entity_poly.entity_id
_entity_poly.type
_entity_poly.pdbx_seq_one_letter_code
_entity_poly.pdbx_strand_id
1 'polypeptide(L)'
;MVNVPKTRKTYCKGKECRKHTQHKVTQYKAGKASLFAQGKRRYDRKQSGYGGQTKQIFHKKAKTTKKVVLRLECVVCKTKAQLPLKRCKHFELGGDKKQKGQALQF
;
A
#
# COMPACT_ATOMS: atom_id res chain seq x y z
N MET A 1 1.44 -14.02 11.48
CA MET A 1 0.53 -13.68 10.37
C MET A 1 -0.33 -12.49 10.79
N VAL A 2 -0.48 -11.47 9.93
CA VAL A 2 -1.34 -10.31 10.22
C VAL A 2 -2.56 -10.37 9.31
N ASN A 3 -3.75 -10.50 9.90
CA ASN A 3 -5.02 -10.54 9.19
C ASN A 3 -5.78 -9.22 9.39
N VAL A 4 -6.26 -8.62 8.29
CA VAL A 4 -7.10 -7.42 8.32
C VAL A 4 -8.42 -7.71 7.60
N PRO A 5 -9.58 -7.29 8.15
CA PRO A 5 -10.86 -7.49 7.48
C PRO A 5 -10.97 -6.69 6.18
N LYS A 6 -11.70 -7.22 5.19
CA LYS A 6 -12.02 -6.54 3.92
C LYS A 6 -12.93 -5.32 4.11
N THR A 7 -13.52 -5.17 5.29
CA THR A 7 -14.45 -4.11 5.65
C THR A 7 -14.02 -3.47 6.97
N ARG A 8 -14.03 -2.13 7.05
CA ARG A 8 -13.72 -1.40 8.29
C ARG A 8 -14.59 -0.15 8.40
N LYS A 9 -15.20 0.09 9.57
CA LYS A 9 -15.86 1.37 9.88
C LYS A 9 -14.81 2.36 10.39
N THR A 10 -14.66 3.49 9.72
CA THR A 10 -13.70 4.54 10.10
C THR A 10 -14.18 5.91 9.64
N TYR A 11 -13.54 6.96 10.12
CA TYR A 11 -13.89 8.33 9.77
C TYR A 11 -13.63 8.60 8.28
N CYS A 12 -14.66 9.11 7.60
CA CYS A 12 -14.57 9.55 6.21
C CYS A 12 -14.42 11.06 6.13
N LYS A 13 -13.30 11.52 5.55
CA LYS A 13 -13.01 12.95 5.31
C LYS A 13 -13.70 13.54 4.07
N GLY A 14 -14.61 12.79 3.43
CA GLY A 14 -15.38 13.30 2.30
C GLY A 14 -16.26 14.47 2.74
N LYS A 15 -16.38 15.51 1.90
CA LYS A 15 -17.12 16.74 2.21
C LYS A 15 -18.56 16.45 2.65
N GLU A 16 -19.20 15.49 2.00
CA GLU A 16 -20.58 15.07 2.26
C GLU A 16 -20.73 14.07 3.41
N CYS A 17 -19.66 13.40 3.82
CA CYS A 17 -19.71 12.37 4.87
C CYS A 17 -19.35 12.94 6.23
N ARG A 18 -18.11 13.42 6.41
CA ARG A 18 -17.53 13.91 7.68
C ARG A 18 -17.93 13.10 8.93
N LYS A 19 -18.14 11.79 8.76
CA LYS A 19 -18.66 10.86 9.79
C LYS A 19 -18.06 9.48 9.61
N HIS A 20 -18.30 8.59 10.58
CA HIS A 20 -17.86 7.20 10.51
C HIS A 20 -18.71 6.40 9.52
N THR A 21 -18.11 5.98 8.41
CA THR A 21 -18.78 5.19 7.37
C THR A 21 -18.07 3.85 7.15
N GLN A 22 -18.77 2.94 6.49
CA GLN A 22 -18.21 1.67 6.07
C GLN A 22 -17.21 1.89 4.92
N HIS A 23 -16.01 1.34 5.05
CA HIS A 23 -14.99 1.36 4.01
C HIS A 23 -14.68 -0.05 3.51
N LYS A 24 -14.49 -0.17 2.19
CA LYS A 24 -13.88 -1.34 1.55
C LYS A 24 -12.37 -1.20 1.69
N VAL A 25 -11.73 -2.21 2.25
CA VAL A 25 -10.28 -2.26 2.48
C VAL A 25 -9.65 -3.03 1.35
N THR A 26 -8.62 -2.46 0.72
CA THR A 26 -7.81 -3.11 -0.31
C THR A 26 -6.33 -2.88 -0.03
N GLN A 27 -5.46 -3.76 -0.54
CA GLN A 27 -4.02 -3.54 -0.46
C GLN A 27 -3.58 -2.53 -1.53
N TYR A 28 -2.79 -1.54 -1.16
CA TYR A 28 -2.18 -0.62 -2.11
C TYR A 28 -1.21 -1.36 -3.04
N LYS A 29 -1.29 -1.05 -4.34
CA LYS A 29 -0.32 -1.45 -5.35
C LYS A 29 0.30 -0.19 -5.97
N ALA A 30 1.61 -0.21 -6.20
CA ALA A 30 2.27 0.85 -6.94
C ALA A 30 1.78 0.83 -8.40
N GLY A 31 1.45 2.02 -8.93
CA GLY A 31 1.10 2.18 -10.34
C GLY A 31 2.33 2.11 -11.25
N LYS A 32 2.09 2.01 -12.56
CA LYS A 32 3.13 2.10 -13.59
C LYS A 32 3.84 3.45 -13.51
N ALA A 33 5.17 3.46 -13.60
CA ALA A 33 5.95 4.69 -13.63
C ALA A 33 5.69 5.47 -14.93
N SER A 34 5.41 6.77 -14.80
CA SER A 34 5.21 7.66 -15.95
C SER A 34 6.55 8.14 -16.53
N LEU A 35 6.68 8.11 -17.86
CA LEU A 35 7.88 8.58 -18.57
C LEU A 35 7.95 10.11 -18.67
N PHE A 36 6.80 10.78 -18.66
CA PHE A 36 6.70 12.22 -18.88
C PHE A 36 6.90 13.05 -17.59
N ALA A 37 7.04 12.38 -16.44
CA ALA A 37 7.38 13.04 -15.19
C ALA A 37 8.70 13.81 -15.34
N GLN A 38 8.76 15.04 -14.81
CA GLN A 38 9.90 15.95 -14.98
C GLN A 38 11.24 15.29 -14.60
N GLY A 39 11.25 14.49 -13.52
CA GLY A 39 12.46 13.78 -13.07
C GLY A 39 12.95 12.74 -14.08
N LYS A 40 12.03 11.99 -14.71
CA LYS A 40 12.38 10.98 -15.72
C LYS A 40 12.88 11.63 -17.00
N ARG A 41 12.20 12.68 -17.50
CA ARG A 41 12.66 13.48 -18.64
C ARG A 41 14.08 14.04 -18.42
N ARG A 42 14.35 14.57 -17.23
CA ARG A 42 15.68 15.08 -16.86
C ARG A 42 16.72 13.97 -16.80
N TYR A 43 16.38 12.82 -16.23
CA TYR A 43 17.29 11.67 -16.15
C TYR A 43 17.67 11.17 -17.54
N ASP A 44 16.68 11.00 -18.43
CA ASP A 44 16.90 10.49 -19.78
C ASP A 44 17.77 11.45 -20.61
N ARG A 45 17.52 12.76 -20.49
CA ARG A 45 18.38 13.79 -21.11
C ARG A 45 19.79 13.82 -20.52
N LYS A 46 19.95 13.53 -19.23
CA LYS A 46 21.29 13.46 -18.61
C LYS A 46 22.05 12.22 -19.09
N GLN A 47 21.33 11.13 -19.32
CA GLN A 47 21.89 9.83 -19.68
C GLN A 47 22.20 9.69 -21.18
N SER A 48 21.67 10.57 -22.03
CA SER A 48 21.94 10.54 -23.47
C SER A 48 23.37 10.91 -23.82
N GLY A 49 23.94 10.26 -24.83
CA GLY A 49 25.31 10.48 -25.29
C GLY A 49 26.32 9.54 -24.61
N TYR A 50 27.58 9.94 -24.59
CA TYR A 50 28.68 9.18 -23.99
C TYR A 50 28.90 9.57 -22.52
N GLY A 51 29.60 8.72 -21.75
CA GLY A 51 29.92 8.98 -20.33
C GLY A 51 29.30 8.00 -19.33
N GLY A 52 28.56 6.99 -19.80
CA GLY A 52 28.07 5.89 -18.97
C GLY A 52 26.96 6.28 -18.00
N GLN A 53 26.91 5.62 -16.85
CA GLN A 53 25.84 5.79 -15.86
C GLN A 53 25.97 7.10 -15.07
N THR A 54 25.00 8.01 -15.22
CA THR A 54 25.13 9.39 -14.69
C THR A 54 24.56 9.64 -13.28
N LYS A 55 23.95 8.63 -12.66
CA LYS A 55 23.38 8.67 -11.30
C LYS A 55 23.66 7.36 -10.54
N GLN A 56 23.79 7.47 -9.23
CA GLN A 56 24.13 6.36 -8.36
C GLN A 56 23.03 5.28 -8.36
N ILE A 57 23.45 4.02 -8.45
CA ILE A 57 22.59 2.84 -8.29
C ILE A 57 22.75 2.34 -6.85
N PHE A 58 21.63 2.05 -6.18
CA PHE A 58 21.65 1.58 -4.81
C PHE A 58 21.80 0.05 -4.72
N HIS A 59 22.87 -0.43 -4.06
CA HIS A 59 23.16 -1.88 -3.93
C HIS A 59 22.95 -2.45 -2.51
N LYS A 60 22.99 -1.62 -1.47
CA LYS A 60 23.05 -2.08 -0.05
C LYS A 60 21.66 -2.27 0.59
N LYS A 61 20.78 -3.09 -0.02
CA LYS A 61 19.41 -3.30 0.49
C LYS A 61 19.38 -4.19 1.74
N ALA A 62 19.16 -3.58 2.91
CA ALA A 62 19.05 -4.32 4.18
C ALA A 62 17.62 -4.75 4.57
N LYS A 63 16.58 -4.07 4.09
CA LYS A 63 15.20 -4.34 4.54
C LYS A 63 14.61 -5.56 3.82
N THR A 64 14.16 -6.54 4.60
CA THR A 64 13.52 -7.77 4.14
C THR A 64 12.01 -7.64 3.94
N THR A 65 11.38 -6.62 4.51
CA THR A 65 9.92 -6.38 4.43
C THR A 65 9.62 -4.97 3.91
N LYS A 66 8.34 -4.69 3.63
CA LYS A 66 7.81 -3.35 3.33
C LYS A 66 6.70 -3.00 4.34
N LYS A 67 6.38 -1.72 4.50
CA LYS A 67 5.16 -1.31 5.21
C LYS A 67 3.98 -1.55 4.27
N VAL A 68 3.01 -2.35 4.69
CA VAL A 68 1.77 -2.55 3.94
C VAL A 68 0.92 -1.29 4.10
N VAL A 69 0.42 -0.76 2.99
CA VAL A 69 -0.51 0.38 2.98
C VAL A 69 -1.88 -0.14 2.57
N LEU A 70 -2.88 0.15 3.36
CA LEU A 70 -4.28 -0.12 3.05
C LEU A 70 -4.88 1.07 2.32
N ARG A 71 -5.65 0.79 1.27
CA ARG A 71 -6.50 1.76 0.58
C ARG A 71 -7.93 1.52 1.06
N LEU A 72 -8.47 2.50 1.76
CA LEU A 72 -9.81 2.51 2.33
C LEU A 72 -10.72 3.31 1.41
N GLU A 73 -11.69 2.66 0.78
CA GLU A 73 -12.66 3.31 -0.09
C GLU A 73 -14.01 3.42 0.62
N CYS A 74 -14.51 4.65 0.80
CA CYS A 74 -15.81 4.91 1.41
C CYS A 74 -16.92 4.36 0.51
N VAL A 75 -17.86 3.61 1.07
CA VAL A 75 -18.99 3.04 0.30
C VAL A 75 -19.92 4.14 -0.22
N VAL A 76 -20.10 5.21 0.55
CA VAL A 76 -21.02 6.34 0.28
C VAL A 76 -20.43 7.30 -0.77
N CYS A 77 -19.39 8.07 -0.43
CA CYS A 77 -18.84 9.12 -1.30
C CYS A 77 -17.65 8.68 -2.18
N LYS A 78 -17.28 7.39 -2.17
CA LYS A 78 -16.14 6.82 -2.93
C LYS A 78 -14.76 7.45 -2.68
N THR A 79 -14.65 8.35 -1.70
CA THR A 79 -13.37 8.93 -1.30
C THR A 79 -12.44 7.84 -0.79
N LYS A 80 -11.15 8.01 -1.09
CA LYS A 80 -10.09 7.04 -0.79
C LYS A 80 -9.15 7.62 0.27
N ALA A 81 -8.86 6.84 1.30
CA ALA A 81 -7.87 7.16 2.32
C ALA A 81 -6.77 6.09 2.33
N GLN A 82 -5.54 6.48 2.67
CA GLN A 82 -4.42 5.57 2.82
C GLN A 82 -4.09 5.40 4.30
N LEU A 83 -3.87 4.16 4.74
CA LEU A 83 -3.49 3.85 6.11
C LEU A 83 -2.28 2.90 6.12
N PRO A 84 -1.09 3.36 6.53
CA PRO A 84 0.09 2.51 6.63
C PRO A 84 0.04 1.64 7.90
N LEU A 85 0.47 0.38 7.77
CA LEU A 85 0.66 -0.53 8.89
C LEU A 85 2.13 -0.62 9.31
N LYS A 86 2.38 -1.28 10.46
CA LYS A 86 3.72 -1.73 10.85
C LYS A 86 4.23 -2.80 9.86
N ARG A 87 5.55 -3.01 9.84
CA ARG A 87 6.19 -4.02 8.95
C ARG A 87 5.76 -5.42 9.39
N CYS A 88 5.40 -6.27 8.44
CA CYS A 88 5.06 -7.67 8.65
C CYS A 88 5.64 -8.52 7.51
N LYS A 89 5.94 -9.80 7.79
CA LYS A 89 6.39 -10.78 6.78
C LYS A 89 5.21 -11.37 6.01
N HIS A 90 4.17 -11.78 6.73
CA HIS A 90 2.95 -12.37 6.18
C HIS A 90 1.75 -11.47 6.50
N PHE A 91 1.07 -11.02 5.44
CA PHE A 91 -0.11 -10.17 5.49
C PHE A 91 -1.21 -10.81 4.66
N GLU A 92 -2.41 -10.90 5.24
CA GLU A 92 -3.60 -11.42 4.58
C GLU A 92 -4.78 -10.46 4.78
N LEU A 93 -5.68 -10.43 3.80
CA LEU A 93 -6.84 -9.57 3.80
C LEU A 93 -8.12 -10.40 3.70
N GLY A 94 -8.84 -10.47 4.82
CA GLY A 94 -10.06 -11.27 4.96
C GLY A 94 -9.81 -12.75 5.12
N GLY A 95 -8.74 -13.13 5.82
CA GLY A 95 -8.55 -14.51 6.27
C GLY A 95 -9.50 -14.87 7.41
N ASP A 96 -9.52 -16.15 7.79
CA ASP A 96 -10.40 -16.64 8.83
C ASP A 96 -10.03 -16.09 10.21
N LYS A 97 -11.07 -15.89 11.03
CA LYS A 97 -10.87 -15.52 12.43
C LYS A 97 -10.44 -16.75 13.20
N LYS A 98 -9.44 -16.60 14.06
CA LYS A 98 -9.00 -17.67 14.96
C LYS A 98 -10.17 -18.12 15.84
N GLN A 99 -10.46 -19.41 15.85
CA GLN A 99 -11.44 -20.03 16.74
C GLN A 99 -10.83 -20.20 18.14
N LYS A 100 -11.65 -20.05 19.18
CA LYS A 100 -11.21 -20.19 20.57
C LYS A 100 -11.38 -21.65 21.02
N GLY A 101 -10.36 -22.22 21.66
CA GLY A 101 -10.47 -23.51 22.37
C GLY A 101 -10.53 -24.76 21.48
N GLN A 102 -10.14 -24.68 20.20
CA GLN A 102 -10.07 -25.88 19.37
C GLN A 102 -8.80 -26.69 19.65
N ALA A 103 -8.97 -28.02 19.65
CA ALA A 103 -7.85 -28.94 19.68
C ALA A 103 -6.98 -28.75 18.42
N LEU A 104 -5.67 -28.81 18.61
CA LEU A 104 -4.73 -28.84 17.50
C LEU A 104 -4.92 -30.17 16.76
N GLN A 105 -5.14 -30.12 15.45
CA GLN A 105 -5.07 -31.32 14.61
C GLN A 105 -3.59 -31.62 14.34
N PHE A 106 -3.19 -32.85 14.63
CA PHE A 106 -1.86 -33.38 14.40
C PHE A 106 -1.81 -34.13 13.07
#